data_AF-A0A1S8CDQ7-F1
#
_entry.id   AF-A0A1S8CDQ7-F1
#
_cell.length_a   1.000
_cell.length_b   1.000
_cell.length_c   1.000
_cell.angle_alpha   90.00
_cell.angle_beta   90.00
_cell.angle_gamma   90.00
#
_symmetry.space_group_name_H-M   'P 1'
#
loop_
_entity.id
_entity.type
_entity.pdbx_description
1 polymer ?
#
loop_
_entity_poly.entity_id
_entity_poly.type
_entity_poly.pdbx_seq_one_letter_code
_entity_poly.pdbx_strand_id
1 'polypeptide(L)'
;MALSIALLARETGMTRSSYQFERWKPREQSTWVFRVFKKHNKELLRMYTAFETSRRLTYSNLGKTAKWDDLASKHFLFVRPLGFDQFDNMRDWSDAFNDLENWLNLNALVAISSNLETYMATVIPLALSSDVGTLYGTSRKIDGIQILKYGHAKAFDFDQLVISCTKGDWSSRLAAYERYFGRSPKYFSTNISALERIRNLRNNVAHSFGRDIEASRDQHQVKTLPIERLSRDGLLSLQKVTWQMAKAIDVHLHQFHIGEYQALAFYHRLYPSLRHDLHPAMRATELKKRIGDFGATAAGKEYCKGLVNYYESL
;
A
#
# COMPACT_ATOMS: atom_id res chain seq x y z
N MET A 1 45.00 -17.99 -35.24
CA MET A 1 43.91 -17.11 -34.75
C MET A 1 43.41 -17.69 -33.42
N ALA A 2 43.92 -17.42 -32.22
CA ALA A 2 44.60 -16.24 -31.67
C ALA A 2 43.83 -14.95 -31.96
N LEU A 3 42.82 -14.63 -31.15
CA LEU A 3 42.55 -13.28 -30.64
C LEU A 3 41.37 -13.28 -29.64
N SER A 4 41.71 -12.89 -28.40
CA SER A 4 40.90 -12.13 -27.44
C SER A 4 39.70 -12.77 -26.72
N ILE A 5 40.00 -13.67 -25.77
CA ILE A 5 39.27 -13.77 -24.50
C ILE A 5 40.09 -13.00 -23.45
N ALA A 6 39.99 -11.67 -23.46
CA ALA A 6 40.56 -10.81 -22.42
C ALA A 6 40.00 -9.40 -22.55
N LEU A 7 38.79 -9.15 -22.03
CA LEU A 7 38.33 -7.84 -21.56
C LEU A 7 36.88 -7.95 -21.09
N LEU A 8 36.69 -8.48 -19.89
CA LEU A 8 35.53 -8.19 -19.04
C LEU A 8 35.89 -8.50 -17.58
N ALA A 9 37.08 -8.05 -17.17
CA ALA A 9 37.30 -7.68 -15.78
C ALA A 9 36.50 -6.39 -15.53
N ARG A 10 35.20 -6.52 -15.24
CA ARG A 10 34.47 -5.44 -14.59
C ARG A 10 35.03 -5.35 -13.18
N GLU A 11 35.87 -4.34 -12.98
CA GLU A 11 36.12 -3.74 -11.69
C GLU A 11 34.78 -3.64 -10.93
N THR A 12 34.58 -4.51 -9.96
CA THR A 12 33.65 -4.26 -8.86
C THR A 12 34.31 -3.28 -7.92
N GLY A 13 34.65 -2.10 -8.44
CA GLY A 13 34.81 -0.92 -7.61
C GLY A 13 33.43 -0.61 -7.07
N MET A 14 33.15 -0.99 -5.81
CA MET A 14 32.06 -0.38 -5.06
C MET A 14 32.36 1.12 -5.00
N THR A 15 31.81 1.87 -5.97
CA THR A 15 31.82 3.32 -5.94
C THR A 15 31.19 3.72 -4.61
N ARG A 16 32.02 4.24 -3.70
CA ARG A 16 31.56 4.74 -2.41
C ARG A 16 30.58 5.86 -2.71
N SER A 17 29.30 5.66 -2.38
CA SER A 17 28.28 6.70 -2.50
C SER A 17 28.76 7.99 -1.82
N SER A 18 28.94 9.05 -2.60
CA SER A 18 29.30 10.40 -2.15
C SER A 18 28.11 11.21 -1.66
N TYR A 19 26.90 10.65 -1.72
CA TYR A 19 25.67 11.32 -1.27
C TYR A 19 25.79 11.74 0.20
N GLN A 20 25.65 13.04 0.44
CA GLN A 20 25.63 13.64 1.78
C GLN A 20 24.19 13.75 2.29
N PHE A 21 24.03 13.70 3.60
CA PHE A 21 22.72 13.86 4.23
C PHE A 21 22.16 15.28 4.01
N GLU A 22 20.90 15.36 3.60
CA GLU A 22 20.17 16.62 3.46
C GLU A 22 18.73 16.41 3.99
N ARG A 23 18.38 17.05 5.10
CA ARG A 23 17.14 16.82 5.87
C ARG A 23 15.87 16.78 5.01
N TRP A 24 15.73 17.72 4.08
CA TRP A 24 14.52 17.93 3.28
C TRP A 24 14.58 17.30 1.90
N LYS A 25 15.69 16.63 1.55
CA LYS A 25 15.87 16.01 0.24
C LYS A 25 16.03 14.50 0.39
N PRO A 26 15.05 13.71 -0.07
CA PRO A 26 15.12 12.28 0.05
C PRO A 26 16.17 11.68 -0.89
N ARG A 27 16.98 10.78 -0.36
CA ARG A 27 17.90 9.88 -1.06
C ARG A 27 17.14 8.74 -1.71
N GLU A 28 16.15 8.21 -1.00
CA GLU A 28 15.33 7.10 -1.48
C GLU A 28 14.22 7.58 -2.40
N GLN A 29 13.87 6.79 -3.41
CA GLN A 29 12.84 7.16 -4.39
C GLN A 29 11.41 7.15 -3.83
N SER A 30 11.19 6.51 -2.68
CA SER A 30 9.86 6.36 -2.07
C SER A 30 9.98 6.16 -0.57
N THR A 31 8.91 6.49 0.16
CA THR A 31 8.85 6.24 1.60
C THR A 31 8.90 4.75 1.92
N TRP A 32 9.32 4.39 3.13
CA TRP A 32 9.24 3.00 3.59
C TRP A 32 7.79 2.51 3.68
N VAL A 33 6.85 3.42 3.95
CA VAL A 33 5.40 3.14 4.02
C VAL A 33 4.89 2.68 2.66
N PHE A 34 5.27 3.36 1.58
CA PHE A 34 4.88 2.96 0.23
C PHE A 34 5.50 1.63 -0.22
N ARG A 35 6.69 1.29 0.31
CA ARG A 35 7.28 -0.05 0.08
C ARG A 35 6.46 -1.15 0.73
N VAL A 36 5.89 -0.92 1.91
CA VAL A 36 4.97 -1.86 2.56
C VAL A 36 3.67 -1.98 1.75
N PHE A 37 3.08 -0.86 1.33
CA PHE A 37 1.91 -0.84 0.46
C PHE A 37 2.10 -1.67 -0.83
N LYS A 38 3.28 -1.57 -1.46
CA LYS A 38 3.69 -2.42 -2.60
C LYS A 38 3.69 -3.92 -2.28
N LYS A 39 4.23 -4.30 -1.12
CA LYS A 39 4.33 -5.71 -0.72
C LYS A 39 2.93 -6.33 -0.59
N HIS A 40 1.99 -5.66 0.06
CA HIS A 40 0.60 -6.14 0.16
C HIS A 40 -0.10 -6.23 -1.20
N ASN A 41 0.12 -5.28 -2.11
CA ASN A 41 -0.42 -5.38 -3.48
C ASN A 41 0.16 -6.59 -4.23
N LYS A 42 1.46 -6.86 -4.08
CA LYS A 42 2.11 -8.03 -4.68
C LYS A 42 1.58 -9.35 -4.12
N GLU A 43 1.32 -9.38 -2.82
CA GLU A 43 0.73 -10.53 -2.13
C GLU A 43 -0.68 -10.83 -2.65
N LEU A 44 -1.54 -9.82 -2.72
CA LEU A 44 -2.88 -9.96 -3.30
C LEU A 44 -2.82 -10.43 -4.75
N LEU A 45 -1.94 -9.83 -5.57
CA LEU A 45 -1.78 -10.24 -6.96
C LEU A 45 -1.37 -11.71 -7.06
N ARG A 46 -0.45 -12.18 -6.21
CA ARG A 46 -0.03 -13.59 -6.17
C ARG A 46 -1.21 -14.52 -5.87
N MET A 47 -2.01 -14.20 -4.85
CA MET A 47 -3.20 -14.99 -4.51
C MET A 47 -4.21 -15.03 -5.66
N TYR A 48 -4.46 -13.86 -6.25
CA TYR A 48 -5.41 -13.73 -7.35
C TYR A 48 -4.95 -14.48 -8.61
N THR A 49 -3.67 -14.37 -8.97
CA THR A 49 -3.09 -15.09 -10.10
C THR A 49 -3.20 -16.60 -9.91
N ALA A 50 -2.99 -17.12 -8.69
CA ALA A 50 -3.19 -18.53 -8.42
C ALA A 50 -4.63 -18.97 -8.74
N PHE A 51 -5.62 -18.24 -8.24
CA PHE A 51 -7.03 -18.49 -8.56
C PHE A 51 -7.31 -18.44 -10.07
N GLU A 52 -6.83 -17.40 -10.76
CA GLU A 52 -7.01 -17.22 -12.21
C GLU A 52 -6.44 -18.40 -13.00
N THR A 53 -5.24 -18.86 -12.65
CA THR A 53 -4.61 -20.02 -13.32
C THR A 53 -5.37 -21.32 -13.05
N SER A 54 -5.83 -21.53 -11.82
CA SER A 54 -6.65 -22.71 -11.47
C SER A 54 -7.96 -22.70 -12.24
N ARG A 55 -8.65 -21.56 -12.30
CA ARG A 55 -9.90 -21.40 -13.06
C ARG A 55 -9.70 -21.73 -14.54
N ARG A 56 -8.67 -21.17 -15.17
CA ARG A 56 -8.35 -21.46 -16.59
C ARG A 56 -8.08 -22.94 -16.82
N LEU A 57 -7.30 -23.57 -15.95
CA LEU A 57 -7.03 -25.01 -16.04
C LEU A 57 -8.31 -25.84 -15.90
N THR A 58 -9.16 -25.50 -14.93
CA THR A 58 -10.45 -26.17 -14.70
C THR A 58 -11.34 -26.10 -15.93
N TYR A 59 -11.63 -24.91 -16.47
CA TYR A 59 -12.46 -24.80 -17.67
C TYR A 59 -11.83 -25.44 -18.91
N SER A 60 -10.50 -25.36 -19.06
CA SER A 60 -9.81 -26.01 -20.18
C SER A 60 -9.94 -27.53 -20.15
N ASN A 61 -9.97 -28.15 -18.97
CA ASN A 61 -10.15 -29.60 -18.85
C ASN A 61 -11.62 -30.00 -18.98
N LEU A 62 -12.54 -29.29 -18.32
CA LEU A 62 -13.97 -29.55 -18.43
C LEU A 62 -14.47 -29.38 -19.86
N GLY A 63 -13.97 -28.38 -20.59
CA GLY A 63 -14.33 -28.15 -22.00
C GLY A 63 -14.00 -29.31 -22.94
N LYS A 64 -13.17 -30.28 -22.51
CA LYS A 64 -12.84 -31.48 -23.28
C LYS A 64 -13.79 -32.64 -23.02
N THR A 65 -14.43 -32.70 -21.85
CA THR A 65 -15.11 -33.90 -21.35
C THR A 65 -16.54 -33.68 -20.85
N ALA A 66 -16.88 -32.47 -20.39
CA ALA A 66 -18.14 -32.15 -19.73
C ALA A 66 -19.18 -31.59 -20.70
N LYS A 67 -20.44 -31.99 -20.49
CA LYS A 67 -21.63 -31.38 -21.08
C LYS A 67 -22.38 -30.56 -20.03
N TRP A 68 -23.16 -29.57 -20.46
CA TRP A 68 -23.86 -28.66 -19.54
C TRP A 68 -24.90 -29.36 -18.67
N ASP A 69 -25.49 -30.44 -19.16
CA ASP A 69 -26.50 -31.27 -18.51
C ASP A 69 -25.89 -32.42 -17.68
N ASP A 70 -24.57 -32.62 -17.72
CA ASP A 70 -23.92 -33.61 -16.87
C ASP A 70 -24.08 -33.22 -15.39
N LEU A 71 -24.22 -34.22 -14.51
CA LEU A 71 -24.07 -34.02 -13.06
C LEU A 71 -22.62 -33.63 -12.74
N ALA A 72 -22.43 -32.69 -11.81
CA ALA A 72 -21.09 -32.24 -11.41
C ALA A 72 -20.23 -33.37 -10.83
N SER A 73 -20.84 -34.34 -10.15
CA SER A 73 -20.17 -35.52 -9.57
C SER A 73 -19.53 -36.46 -10.60
N LYS A 74 -19.89 -36.34 -11.88
CA LYS A 74 -19.24 -37.07 -12.98
C LYS A 74 -17.84 -36.54 -13.27
N HIS A 75 -17.58 -35.27 -12.97
CA HIS A 75 -16.33 -34.57 -13.34
C HIS A 75 -15.48 -34.18 -12.12
N PHE A 76 -16.07 -34.13 -10.93
CA PHE A 76 -15.37 -33.76 -9.70
C PHE A 76 -15.49 -34.82 -8.62
N LEU A 77 -14.39 -34.99 -7.87
CA LEU A 77 -14.39 -35.74 -6.63
C LEU A 77 -14.75 -34.79 -5.47
N PHE A 78 -15.98 -34.89 -4.98
CA PHE A 78 -16.44 -34.13 -3.82
C PHE A 78 -15.94 -34.79 -2.54
N VAL A 79 -15.23 -34.02 -1.70
CA VAL A 79 -14.60 -34.53 -0.45
C VAL A 79 -15.63 -34.92 0.63
N ARG A 80 -16.86 -34.41 0.55
CA ARG A 80 -17.97 -34.76 1.46
C ARG A 80 -19.28 -34.91 0.68
N PRO A 81 -20.24 -35.73 1.16
CA PRO A 81 -21.56 -35.84 0.54
C PRO A 81 -22.32 -34.51 0.45
N LEU A 82 -22.06 -33.59 1.38
CA LEU A 82 -22.70 -32.27 1.54
C LEU A 82 -22.33 -31.22 0.46
N GLY A 83 -22.07 -31.63 -0.78
CA GLY A 83 -21.67 -30.68 -1.84
C GLY A 83 -22.00 -31.08 -3.27
N PHE A 84 -22.38 -32.33 -3.53
CA PHE A 84 -22.81 -32.74 -4.87
C PHE A 84 -24.30 -32.47 -5.12
N ASP A 85 -25.11 -32.50 -4.05
CA ASP A 85 -26.56 -32.26 -4.06
C ASP A 85 -26.93 -30.79 -4.15
N GLN A 86 -25.94 -29.89 -4.08
CA GLN A 86 -26.12 -28.44 -4.22
C GLN A 86 -26.17 -27.98 -5.67
N PHE A 87 -25.85 -28.86 -6.63
CA PHE A 87 -25.78 -28.50 -8.04
C PHE A 87 -26.68 -29.40 -8.87
N ASP A 88 -27.57 -28.80 -9.65
CA ASP A 88 -28.46 -29.56 -10.54
C ASP A 88 -27.68 -30.18 -11.71
N ASN A 89 -26.67 -29.47 -12.22
CA ASN A 89 -25.85 -29.88 -13.35
C ASN A 89 -24.57 -29.03 -13.46
N MET A 90 -23.75 -29.29 -14.49
CA MET A 90 -22.52 -28.55 -14.77
C MET A 90 -22.75 -27.06 -15.10
N ARG A 91 -23.92 -26.67 -15.62
CA ARG A 91 -24.25 -25.25 -15.83
C ARG A 91 -24.40 -24.54 -14.50
N ASP A 92 -25.19 -25.10 -13.60
CA ASP A 92 -25.42 -24.55 -12.25
C ASP A 92 -24.10 -24.45 -11.46
N TRP A 93 -23.28 -25.50 -11.49
CA TRP A 93 -21.92 -25.46 -10.92
C TRP A 93 -21.07 -24.32 -11.51
N SER A 94 -21.10 -24.14 -12.84
CA SER A 94 -20.34 -23.10 -13.52
C SER A 94 -20.83 -21.70 -13.14
N ASP A 95 -22.15 -21.51 -13.01
CA ASP A 95 -22.75 -20.25 -12.60
C ASP A 95 -22.33 -19.90 -11.16
N ALA A 96 -22.36 -20.87 -10.24
CA ALA A 96 -21.85 -20.71 -8.88
C ALA A 96 -20.34 -20.38 -8.85
N PHE A 97 -19.54 -21.02 -9.70
CA PHE A 97 -18.10 -20.73 -9.79
C PHE A 97 -17.80 -19.35 -10.40
N ASN A 98 -18.65 -18.86 -11.31
CA ASN A 98 -18.59 -17.50 -11.83
C ASN A 98 -19.00 -16.46 -10.76
N ASP A 99 -19.98 -16.78 -9.93
CA ASP A 99 -20.37 -15.95 -8.78
C ASP A 99 -19.25 -15.88 -7.73
N LEU A 100 -18.52 -16.99 -7.51
CA LEU A 100 -17.31 -16.97 -6.68
C LEU A 100 -16.22 -16.06 -7.27
N GLU A 101 -15.96 -16.10 -8.58
CA GLU A 101 -15.01 -15.17 -9.23
C GLU A 101 -15.42 -13.71 -9.01
N ASN A 102 -16.70 -13.41 -9.18
CA ASN A 102 -17.22 -12.07 -8.92
C ASN A 102 -17.06 -11.65 -7.45
N TRP A 103 -17.36 -12.56 -6.52
CA TRP A 103 -17.17 -12.33 -5.09
C TRP A 103 -15.69 -12.10 -4.74
N LEU A 104 -14.76 -12.84 -5.35
CA LEU A 104 -13.33 -12.62 -5.21
C LEU A 104 -12.89 -11.28 -5.80
N ASN A 105 -13.48 -10.84 -6.92
CA ASN A 105 -13.21 -9.51 -7.49
C ASN A 105 -13.56 -8.39 -6.50
N LEU A 106 -14.77 -8.49 -5.94
CA LEU A 106 -15.28 -7.54 -4.96
C LEU A 106 -14.43 -7.52 -3.67
N ASN A 107 -14.05 -8.68 -3.14
CA ASN A 107 -13.21 -8.74 -1.94
C ASN A 107 -11.78 -8.29 -2.19
N ALA A 108 -11.21 -8.57 -3.38
CA ALA A 108 -9.94 -8.00 -3.77
C ALA A 108 -10.01 -6.46 -3.82
N LEU A 109 -11.11 -5.88 -4.29
CA LEU A 109 -11.31 -4.43 -4.26
C LEU A 109 -11.36 -3.88 -2.82
N VAL A 110 -12.07 -4.57 -1.91
CA VAL A 110 -12.07 -4.21 -0.48
C VAL A 110 -10.64 -4.21 0.08
N ALA A 111 -9.87 -5.28 -0.15
CA ALA A 111 -8.50 -5.38 0.32
C ALA A 111 -7.60 -4.26 -0.22
N ILE A 112 -7.72 -3.94 -1.52
CA ILE A 112 -6.96 -2.85 -2.16
C ILE A 112 -7.35 -1.49 -1.58
N SER A 113 -8.64 -1.24 -1.39
CA SER A 113 -9.14 0.00 -0.78
C SER A 113 -8.64 0.16 0.64
N SER A 114 -8.72 -0.89 1.47
CA SER A 114 -8.24 -0.87 2.85
C SER A 114 -6.73 -0.65 2.91
N ASN A 115 -5.95 -1.26 2.00
CA ASN A 115 -4.51 -1.05 1.93
C ASN A 115 -4.16 0.42 1.56
N LEU A 116 -4.94 1.07 0.68
CA LEU A 116 -4.78 2.50 0.39
C LEU A 116 -5.09 3.37 1.61
N GLU A 117 -6.17 3.08 2.33
CA GLU A 117 -6.54 3.80 3.56
C GLU A 117 -5.48 3.63 4.65
N THR A 118 -4.96 2.42 4.87
CA THR A 118 -3.84 2.15 5.80
C THR A 118 -2.58 2.90 5.39
N TYR A 119 -2.26 2.92 4.08
CA TYR A 119 -1.13 3.70 3.56
C TYR A 119 -1.28 5.19 3.89
N MET A 120 -2.44 5.78 3.59
CA MET A 120 -2.73 7.19 3.89
C MET A 120 -2.67 7.47 5.40
N ALA A 121 -3.28 6.60 6.21
CA ALA A 121 -3.27 6.69 7.66
C ALA A 121 -1.87 6.61 8.28
N THR A 122 -0.89 6.09 7.54
CA THR A 122 0.50 6.00 8.00
C THR A 122 1.38 7.11 7.45
N VAL A 123 1.25 7.47 6.16
CA VAL A 123 2.12 8.44 5.50
C VAL A 123 1.75 9.89 5.81
N ILE A 124 0.46 10.18 6.05
CA ILE A 124 -0.01 11.52 6.42
C ILE A 124 0.54 11.96 7.78
N PRO A 125 0.36 11.20 8.89
CA PRO A 125 0.94 11.62 10.16
C PRO A 125 2.47 11.64 10.10
N LEU A 126 3.11 10.77 9.31
CA LEU A 126 4.55 10.83 9.07
C LEU A 126 4.98 12.17 8.43
N ALA A 127 4.23 12.65 7.42
CA ALA A 127 4.50 13.93 6.77
C ALA A 127 4.25 15.10 7.72
N LEU A 128 3.16 15.07 8.49
CA LEU A 128 2.85 16.08 9.50
C LEU A 128 3.89 16.12 10.62
N SER A 129 4.36 14.97 11.10
CA SER A 129 5.42 14.89 12.10
C SER A 129 6.77 15.35 11.55
N SER A 130 7.01 15.23 10.24
CA SER A 130 8.23 15.74 9.61
C SER A 130 8.19 17.26 9.46
N ASP A 131 7.09 17.78 8.92
CA ASP A 131 6.89 19.18 8.56
C ASP A 131 5.69 19.76 9.33
N VAL A 132 5.87 19.98 10.63
CA VAL A 132 4.82 20.52 11.51
C VAL A 132 4.43 21.94 11.10
N GLY A 133 5.38 22.68 10.50
CA GLY A 133 5.16 24.04 10.02
C GLY A 133 4.06 24.14 8.97
N THR A 134 3.72 23.04 8.29
CA THR A 134 2.61 23.00 7.32
C THR A 134 1.27 23.38 7.96
N LEU A 135 1.04 23.01 9.22
CA LEU A 135 -0.18 23.34 9.98
C LEU A 135 -0.33 24.83 10.28
N TYR A 136 0.76 25.59 10.16
CA TYR A 136 0.83 27.03 10.45
C TYR A 136 1.16 27.86 9.21
N GLY A 137 1.11 27.27 8.01
CA GLY A 137 1.46 27.96 6.76
C GLY A 137 2.95 28.26 6.60
N THR A 138 3.81 27.70 7.45
CA THR A 138 5.27 27.90 7.45
C THR A 138 6.00 26.58 7.17
N SER A 139 5.67 25.93 6.05
CA SER A 139 6.26 24.64 5.66
C SER A 139 7.80 24.66 5.74
N ARG A 140 8.36 23.60 6.31
CA ARG A 140 9.79 23.33 6.56
C ARG A 140 10.49 24.30 7.51
N LYS A 141 9.76 25.22 8.15
CA LYS A 141 10.31 26.12 9.18
C LYS A 141 10.36 25.47 10.57
N ILE A 142 9.49 24.50 10.82
CA ILE A 142 9.44 23.72 12.06
C ILE A 142 9.77 22.27 11.72
N ASP A 143 10.98 21.84 12.06
CA ASP A 143 11.40 20.45 11.87
C ASP A 143 10.93 19.60 13.05
N GLY A 144 9.98 18.71 12.81
CA GLY A 144 9.40 17.92 13.88
C GLY A 144 10.36 16.89 14.49
N ILE A 145 11.55 16.67 13.94
CA ILE A 145 12.58 15.87 14.63
C ILE A 145 13.06 16.52 15.93
N GLN A 146 13.06 17.86 16.01
CA GLN A 146 13.40 18.58 17.24
C GLN A 146 12.32 18.34 18.30
N ILE A 147 11.06 18.39 17.89
CA ILE A 147 9.91 18.10 18.75
C ILE A 147 9.95 16.63 19.19
N LEU A 148 10.32 15.70 18.30
CA LEU A 148 10.47 14.29 18.66
C LEU A 148 11.61 14.06 19.66
N LYS A 149 12.75 14.77 19.51
CA LYS A 149 13.93 14.64 20.39
C LYS A 149 13.70 15.21 21.79
N TYR A 150 13.03 16.36 21.88
CA TYR A 150 12.90 17.12 23.14
C TYR A 150 11.50 17.14 23.74
N GLY A 151 10.48 16.77 22.96
CA GLY A 151 9.10 16.77 23.40
C GLY A 151 8.78 15.66 24.39
N HIS A 152 7.65 15.83 25.09
CA HIS A 152 7.10 14.79 25.97
C HIS A 152 6.51 13.63 25.16
N ALA A 153 6.15 12.53 25.84
CA ALA A 153 5.67 11.27 25.23
C ALA A 153 4.49 11.40 24.24
N LYS A 154 3.80 12.56 24.21
CA LYS A 154 2.74 12.90 23.24
C LYS A 154 3.11 14.10 22.36
N ALA A 155 4.32 14.09 21.78
CA ALA A 155 4.80 15.16 20.90
C ALA A 155 3.85 15.50 19.73
N PHE A 156 3.05 14.52 19.29
CA PHE A 156 2.09 14.68 18.20
C PHE A 156 0.74 14.04 18.55
N ASP A 157 -0.34 14.80 18.35
CA ASP A 157 -1.72 14.30 18.32
C ASP A 157 -2.35 14.73 16.98
N PHE A 158 -2.36 13.80 16.03
CA PHE A 158 -2.84 14.05 14.67
C PHE A 158 -4.08 13.22 14.32
N ASP A 159 -4.71 12.57 15.30
CA ASP A 159 -5.76 11.58 15.03
C ASP A 159 -6.91 12.17 14.23
N GLN A 160 -7.39 13.35 14.62
CA GLN A 160 -8.48 14.04 13.90
C GLN A 160 -8.05 14.51 12.50
N LEU A 161 -6.80 14.95 12.34
CA LEU A 161 -6.26 15.36 11.05
C LEU A 161 -6.20 14.16 10.10
N VAL A 162 -5.70 13.01 10.57
CA VAL A 162 -5.63 11.77 9.80
C VAL A 162 -7.03 11.25 9.46
N ILE A 163 -7.97 11.28 10.41
CA ILE A 163 -9.37 10.91 10.18
C ILE A 163 -9.97 11.73 9.05
N SER A 164 -9.75 13.06 9.04
CA SER A 164 -10.30 13.93 7.99
C SER A 164 -9.76 13.62 6.59
N CYS A 165 -8.57 13.01 6.48
CA CYS A 165 -7.99 12.59 5.21
C CYS A 165 -8.31 11.13 4.81
N THR A 166 -8.87 10.32 5.72
CA THR A 166 -9.03 8.86 5.53
C THR A 166 -10.47 8.38 5.68
N LYS A 167 -11.37 9.20 6.22
CA LYS A 167 -12.80 8.89 6.36
C LYS A 167 -13.67 9.90 5.59
N GLY A 168 -14.94 9.55 5.40
CA GLY A 168 -15.87 10.31 4.57
C GLY A 168 -15.67 10.08 3.07
N ASP A 169 -16.30 10.94 2.27
CA ASP A 169 -16.14 10.98 0.81
C ASP A 169 -14.77 11.55 0.41
N TRP A 170 -14.33 11.23 -0.80
CA TRP A 170 -13.02 11.58 -1.33
C TRP A 170 -12.86 13.07 -1.63
N SER A 171 -13.95 13.82 -1.86
CA SER A 171 -13.90 15.28 -2.01
C SER A 171 -13.54 15.93 -0.68
N SER A 172 -14.16 15.49 0.41
CA SER A 172 -13.86 15.90 1.78
C SER A 172 -12.43 15.54 2.17
N ARG A 173 -11.97 14.32 1.83
CA ARG A 173 -10.57 13.89 2.04
C ARG A 173 -9.58 14.75 1.26
N LEU A 174 -9.88 15.09 0.00
CA LEU A 174 -9.07 15.98 -0.82
C LEU A 174 -8.96 17.36 -0.20
N ALA A 175 -10.08 17.96 0.20
CA ALA A 175 -10.11 19.27 0.83
C ALA A 175 -9.31 19.30 2.14
N ALA A 176 -9.41 18.24 2.97
CA ALA A 176 -8.59 18.10 4.16
C ALA A 176 -7.09 17.96 3.83
N TYR A 177 -6.74 17.15 2.83
CA TYR A 177 -5.36 17.00 2.38
C TYR A 177 -4.75 18.34 1.92
N GLU A 178 -5.48 19.11 1.11
CA GLU A 178 -5.04 20.42 0.62
C GLU A 178 -4.96 21.46 1.73
N ARG A 179 -5.87 21.40 2.71
CA ARG A 179 -5.80 22.26 3.90
C ARG A 179 -4.49 22.06 4.66
N TYR A 180 -4.00 20.82 4.77
CA TYR A 180 -2.79 20.54 5.54
C TYR A 180 -1.51 20.72 4.72
N PHE A 181 -1.49 20.34 3.45
CA PHE A 181 -0.27 20.35 2.64
C PHE A 181 -0.22 21.46 1.59
N GLY A 182 -1.22 22.35 1.56
CA GLY A 182 -1.37 23.48 0.64
C GLY A 182 -1.76 23.12 -0.79
N ARG A 183 -1.48 21.88 -1.24
CA ARG A 183 -1.87 21.37 -2.57
C ARG A 183 -1.98 19.86 -2.57
N SER A 184 -2.67 19.33 -3.58
CA SER A 184 -2.75 17.89 -3.85
C SER A 184 -2.02 17.51 -5.15
N PRO A 185 -1.62 16.24 -5.30
CA PRO A 185 -1.21 15.73 -6.61
C PRO A 185 -2.38 15.81 -7.60
N LYS A 186 -2.13 16.23 -8.84
CA LYS A 186 -3.16 16.30 -9.90
C LYS A 186 -3.96 15.00 -10.07
N TYR A 187 -3.30 13.85 -9.88
CA TYR A 187 -3.97 12.55 -9.96
C TYR A 187 -5.10 12.38 -8.94
N PHE A 188 -4.99 13.02 -7.77
CA PHE A 188 -6.02 12.98 -6.73
C PHE A 188 -7.31 13.64 -7.25
N SER A 189 -7.25 14.92 -7.61
CA SER A 189 -8.43 15.70 -8.02
C SER A 189 -9.08 15.17 -9.31
N THR A 190 -8.30 14.62 -10.25
CA THR A 190 -8.84 14.08 -11.51
C THR A 190 -9.52 12.72 -11.40
N ASN A 191 -9.38 12.00 -10.27
CA ASN A 191 -9.87 10.63 -10.12
C ASN A 191 -10.89 10.45 -8.98
N ILE A 192 -11.45 11.54 -8.47
CA ILE A 192 -12.45 11.50 -7.38
C ILE A 192 -13.61 10.56 -7.68
N SER A 193 -14.15 10.59 -8.91
CA SER A 193 -15.28 9.72 -9.30
C SER A 193 -14.94 8.22 -9.20
N ALA A 194 -13.73 7.84 -9.64
CA ALA A 194 -13.26 6.46 -9.54
C ALA A 194 -13.02 6.06 -8.08
N LEU A 195 -12.47 6.95 -7.26
CA LEU A 195 -12.24 6.72 -5.84
C LEU A 195 -13.59 6.59 -5.07
N GLU A 196 -14.60 7.38 -5.43
CA GLU A 196 -15.96 7.25 -4.90
C GLU A 196 -16.61 5.92 -5.28
N ARG A 197 -16.44 5.48 -6.54
CA ARG A 197 -16.90 4.15 -6.96
C ARG A 197 -16.28 3.04 -6.12
N ILE A 198 -14.97 3.12 -5.83
CA ILE A 198 -14.29 2.16 -4.96
C ILE A 198 -14.89 2.16 -3.55
N ARG A 199 -15.13 3.35 -2.98
CA ARG A 199 -15.72 3.53 -1.65
C ARG A 199 -17.11 2.89 -1.56
N ASN A 200 -17.96 3.12 -2.56
CA ASN A 200 -19.32 2.60 -2.59
C ASN A 200 -19.35 1.07 -2.75
N LEU A 201 -18.57 0.52 -3.69
CA LEU A 201 -18.47 -0.93 -3.88
C LEU A 201 -17.96 -1.62 -2.60
N ARG A 202 -16.93 -1.07 -1.94
CA ARG A 202 -16.43 -1.60 -0.67
C ARG A 202 -17.54 -1.63 0.40
N ASN A 203 -18.33 -0.56 0.51
CA ASN A 203 -19.41 -0.49 1.49
C ASN A 203 -20.49 -1.55 1.22
N ASN A 204 -20.90 -1.73 -0.04
CA ASN A 204 -21.86 -2.76 -0.44
C ASN A 204 -21.34 -4.17 -0.12
N VAL A 205 -20.04 -4.42 -0.31
CA VAL A 205 -19.42 -5.70 0.07
C VAL A 205 -19.45 -5.91 1.58
N ALA A 206 -19.02 -4.91 2.34
CA ALA A 206 -18.88 -5.00 3.79
C ALA A 206 -20.21 -5.12 4.55
N HIS A 207 -21.30 -4.52 4.04
CA HIS A 207 -22.56 -4.41 4.77
C HIS A 207 -23.69 -5.28 4.23
N SER A 208 -23.60 -5.74 2.98
CA SER A 208 -24.71 -6.43 2.30
C SER A 208 -24.23 -7.56 1.39
N PHE A 209 -23.07 -8.15 1.66
CA PHE A 209 -22.49 -9.26 0.89
C PHE A 209 -22.36 -8.93 -0.61
N GLY A 210 -22.02 -7.68 -0.90
CA GLY A 210 -21.87 -7.16 -2.26
C GLY A 210 -23.18 -6.77 -2.93
N ARG A 211 -24.27 -6.63 -2.18
CA ARG A 211 -25.57 -6.18 -2.70
C ARG A 211 -25.79 -4.71 -2.34
N ASP A 212 -26.78 -4.07 -2.94
CA ASP A 212 -27.18 -2.73 -2.52
C ASP A 212 -27.66 -2.72 -1.05
N ILE A 213 -27.12 -1.82 -0.23
CA ILE A 213 -27.38 -1.78 1.22
C ILE A 213 -28.83 -1.41 1.51
N GLU A 214 -29.38 -0.43 0.79
CA GLU A 214 -30.71 0.11 1.06
C GLU A 214 -31.78 -0.88 0.60
N ALA A 215 -31.62 -1.42 -0.60
CA ALA A 215 -32.53 -2.43 -1.14
C ALA A 215 -32.48 -3.75 -0.33
N SER A 216 -31.33 -4.12 0.25
CA SER A 216 -31.23 -5.32 1.09
C SER A 216 -31.98 -5.22 2.43
N ARG A 217 -32.46 -4.03 2.81
CA ARG A 217 -33.21 -3.81 4.05
C ARG A 217 -34.73 -3.93 3.88
N ASP A 218 -35.23 -4.17 2.67
CA ASP A 218 -36.66 -4.37 2.45
C ASP A 218 -37.16 -5.62 3.18
N GLN A 219 -38.06 -5.43 4.14
CA GLN A 219 -38.61 -6.48 4.98
C GLN A 219 -39.86 -7.15 4.37
N HIS A 220 -40.36 -6.64 3.24
CA HIS A 220 -41.63 -7.09 2.65
C HIS A 220 -41.46 -8.26 1.66
N GLN A 221 -40.24 -8.71 1.39
CA GLN A 221 -39.97 -9.82 0.46
C GLN A 221 -38.85 -10.74 0.99
N VAL A 222 -39.08 -12.06 0.93
CA VAL A 222 -38.03 -13.07 1.15
C VAL A 222 -37.34 -13.35 -0.20
N LYS A 223 -36.54 -12.39 -0.66
CA LYS A 223 -35.75 -12.51 -1.90
C LYS A 223 -34.32 -12.04 -1.69
N THR A 224 -33.38 -12.76 -2.29
CA THR A 224 -31.99 -12.34 -2.39
C THR A 224 -31.79 -11.44 -3.62
N LEU A 225 -31.19 -10.27 -3.41
CA LEU A 225 -30.79 -9.40 -4.51
C LEU A 225 -29.56 -9.99 -5.24
N PRO A 226 -29.35 -9.67 -6.52
CA PRO A 226 -28.13 -10.04 -7.22
C PRO A 226 -26.92 -9.35 -6.58
N ILE A 227 -25.78 -10.04 -6.56
CA ILE A 227 -24.50 -9.47 -6.15
C ILE A 227 -24.06 -8.47 -7.23
N GLU A 228 -23.55 -7.31 -6.80
CA GLU A 228 -22.86 -6.34 -7.66
C GLU A 228 -21.85 -7.03 -8.56
N ARG A 229 -21.84 -6.68 -9.84
CA ARG A 229 -20.93 -7.31 -10.81
C ARG A 229 -19.68 -6.47 -10.99
N LEU A 230 -18.53 -7.07 -10.67
CA LEU A 230 -17.21 -6.52 -10.95
C LEU A 230 -16.43 -7.52 -11.79
N SER A 231 -16.21 -7.18 -13.06
CA SER A 231 -15.35 -7.97 -13.94
C SER A 231 -13.89 -7.87 -13.53
N ARG A 232 -13.08 -8.81 -14.03
CA ARG A 232 -11.63 -8.79 -13.82
C ARG A 232 -10.97 -7.51 -14.32
N ASP A 233 -11.32 -7.08 -15.54
CA ASP A 233 -10.78 -5.84 -16.11
C ASP A 233 -11.26 -4.61 -15.32
N GLY A 234 -12.49 -4.64 -14.82
CA GLY A 234 -13.02 -3.63 -13.91
C GLY A 234 -12.19 -3.54 -12.63
N LEU A 235 -11.91 -4.68 -11.98
CA LEU A 235 -11.04 -4.73 -10.80
C LEU A 235 -9.64 -4.18 -11.11
N LEU A 236 -9.00 -4.61 -12.20
CA LEU A 236 -7.65 -4.15 -12.57
C LEU A 236 -7.61 -2.64 -12.83
N SER A 237 -8.66 -2.10 -13.46
CA SER A 237 -8.80 -0.66 -13.67
C SER A 237 -8.88 0.10 -12.34
N LEU A 238 -9.72 -0.35 -11.40
CA LEU A 238 -9.83 0.26 -10.07
C LEU A 238 -8.55 0.08 -9.23
N GLN A 239 -7.88 -1.07 -9.33
CA GLN A 239 -6.57 -1.30 -8.70
C GLN A 239 -5.51 -0.34 -9.23
N LYS A 240 -5.52 -0.05 -10.53
CA LYS A 240 -4.61 0.95 -11.12
C LYS A 240 -4.85 2.33 -10.52
N VAL A 241 -6.12 2.70 -10.27
CA VAL A 241 -6.46 3.97 -9.61
C VAL A 241 -5.85 4.06 -8.23
N THR A 242 -6.06 3.06 -7.36
CA THR A 242 -5.48 3.09 -6.00
C THR A 242 -3.96 3.08 -6.00
N TRP A 243 -3.34 2.33 -6.91
CA TRP A 243 -1.89 2.26 -7.06
C TRP A 243 -1.29 3.62 -7.46
N GLN A 244 -1.84 4.26 -8.50
CA GLN A 244 -1.39 5.57 -8.97
C GLN A 244 -1.68 6.67 -7.94
N MET A 245 -2.80 6.56 -7.23
CA MET A 245 -3.17 7.48 -6.15
C MET A 245 -2.14 7.43 -5.01
N ALA A 246 -1.85 6.24 -4.47
CA ALA A 246 -0.82 6.07 -3.44
C ALA A 246 0.55 6.55 -3.93
N LYS A 247 0.94 6.24 -5.17
CA LYS A 247 2.19 6.69 -5.76
C LYS A 247 2.27 8.22 -5.84
N ALA A 248 1.19 8.88 -6.27
CA ALA A 248 1.14 10.32 -6.42
C ALA A 248 1.24 11.03 -5.05
N ILE A 249 0.52 10.52 -4.04
CA ILE A 249 0.67 10.97 -2.65
C ILE A 249 2.10 10.75 -2.16
N ASP A 250 2.69 9.59 -2.41
CA ASP A 250 4.04 9.25 -1.94
C ASP A 250 5.07 10.24 -2.50
N VAL A 251 5.05 10.43 -3.82
CA VAL A 251 5.97 11.38 -4.47
C VAL A 251 5.80 12.78 -3.89
N HIS A 252 4.56 13.24 -3.73
CA HIS A 252 4.29 14.56 -3.19
C HIS A 252 4.80 14.70 -1.74
N LEU A 253 4.35 13.84 -0.82
CA LEU A 253 4.72 13.95 0.58
C LEU A 253 6.22 13.70 0.79
N HIS A 254 6.80 12.73 0.08
CA HIS A 254 8.21 12.38 0.23
C HIS A 254 9.14 13.52 -0.18
N GLN A 255 8.87 14.12 -1.35
CA GLN A 255 9.71 15.20 -1.89
C GLN A 255 9.45 16.54 -1.21
N PHE A 256 8.21 16.82 -0.81
CA PHE A 256 7.82 18.14 -0.33
C PHE A 256 7.79 18.26 1.20
N HIS A 257 7.57 17.19 1.96
CA HIS A 257 7.35 17.27 3.41
C HIS A 257 8.17 16.29 4.24
N ILE A 258 8.46 15.08 3.76
CA ILE A 258 9.11 14.03 4.57
C ILE A 258 10.63 14.12 4.44
N GLY A 259 11.20 14.13 3.23
CA GLY A 259 12.64 14.10 3.02
C GLY A 259 13.30 12.90 3.72
N GLU A 260 14.30 13.18 4.57
CA GLU A 260 15.05 12.17 5.34
C GLU A 260 14.48 11.92 6.76
N TYR A 261 13.29 12.43 7.06
CA TYR A 261 12.69 12.31 8.39
C TYR A 261 12.54 10.87 8.86
N GLN A 262 12.20 9.93 7.98
CA GLN A 262 12.06 8.51 8.37
C GLN A 262 13.36 7.93 8.92
N ALA A 263 14.49 8.26 8.29
CA ALA A 263 15.79 7.79 8.73
C ALA A 263 16.23 8.47 10.04
N LEU A 264 15.89 9.76 10.22
CA LEU A 264 16.11 10.47 11.48
C LEU A 264 15.26 9.90 12.62
N ALA A 265 13.96 9.69 12.40
CA ALA A 265 13.07 9.10 13.38
C ALA A 265 13.49 7.66 13.73
N PHE A 266 14.01 6.91 12.76
CA PHE A 266 14.62 5.61 13.01
C PHE A 266 15.86 5.71 13.90
N TYR A 267 16.76 6.65 13.59
CA TYR A 267 17.95 6.89 14.42
C TYR A 267 17.58 7.35 15.84
N HIS A 268 16.60 8.24 15.98
CA HIS A 268 16.05 8.67 17.27
C HIS A 268 15.61 7.47 18.13
N ARG A 269 14.90 6.50 17.56
CA ARG A 269 14.50 5.27 18.29
C ARG A 269 15.68 4.39 18.67
N LEU A 270 16.71 4.34 17.83
CA LEU A 270 17.92 3.58 18.09
C LEU A 270 18.79 4.27 19.16
N TYR A 271 18.80 5.60 19.20
CA TYR A 271 19.74 6.44 19.94
C TYR A 271 19.91 6.04 21.42
N PRO A 272 18.84 5.84 22.22
CA PRO A 272 18.99 5.45 23.64
C PRO A 272 19.76 4.15 23.86
N SER A 273 19.75 3.23 22.89
CA SER A 273 20.46 1.94 22.99
C SER A 273 21.92 1.99 22.56
N LEU A 274 22.38 3.13 22.01
CA LEU A 274 23.73 3.27 21.50
C LEU A 274 24.73 3.58 22.61
N ARG A 275 26.00 3.27 22.34
CA ARG A 275 27.11 3.70 23.19
C ARG A 275 27.43 5.18 22.96
N HIS A 276 27.04 6.00 23.93
CA HIS A 276 27.19 7.45 23.90
C HIS A 276 28.62 7.91 24.22
N ASP A 277 29.39 7.06 24.90
CA ASP A 277 30.81 7.27 25.23
C ASP A 277 31.73 7.18 24.00
N LEU A 278 31.26 6.58 22.91
CA LEU A 278 32.04 6.45 21.68
C LEU A 278 31.93 7.71 20.80
N HIS A 279 32.89 7.87 19.87
CA HIS A 279 32.84 8.94 18.88
C HIS A 279 31.63 8.77 17.92
N PRO A 280 30.96 9.86 17.47
CA PRO A 280 29.79 9.80 16.57
C PRO A 280 29.99 8.94 15.30
N ALA A 281 31.23 8.85 14.80
CA ALA A 281 31.58 7.99 13.66
C ALA A 281 31.28 6.49 13.90
N MET A 282 31.39 6.01 15.14
CA MET A 282 31.04 4.64 15.52
C MET A 282 29.52 4.45 15.49
N ARG A 283 28.76 5.42 16.01
CA ARG A 283 27.29 5.41 15.92
C ARG A 283 26.79 5.50 14.48
N ALA A 284 27.46 6.25 13.60
CA ALA A 284 27.15 6.26 12.17
C ALA A 284 27.38 4.90 11.49
N THR A 285 28.39 4.14 11.95
CA THR A 285 28.64 2.77 11.45
C THR A 285 27.54 1.81 11.91
N GLU A 286 27.12 1.92 13.17
CA GLU A 286 26.00 1.12 13.70
C GLU A 286 24.68 1.46 12.99
N LEU A 287 24.39 2.76 12.78
CA LEU A 287 23.23 3.21 12.01
C LEU A 287 23.22 2.59 10.60
N LYS A 288 24.35 2.63 9.89
CA LYS A 288 24.47 2.05 8.55
C LYS A 288 24.09 0.57 8.53
N LYS A 289 24.57 -0.20 9.53
CA LYS A 289 24.26 -1.62 9.68
C LYS A 289 22.76 -1.82 9.93
N ARG A 290 22.20 -1.12 10.93
CA ARG A 290 20.79 -1.26 11.34
C ARG A 290 19.80 -0.84 10.25
N ILE A 291 20.09 0.20 9.47
CA ILE A 291 19.27 0.61 8.32
C ILE A 291 19.26 -0.48 7.24
N GLY A 292 20.39 -1.14 7.00
CA GLY A 292 20.49 -2.27 6.08
C GLY A 292 19.62 -3.44 6.52
N ASP A 293 19.74 -3.84 7.79
CA ASP A 293 18.97 -4.94 8.38
C ASP A 293 17.46 -4.66 8.42
N PHE A 294 17.08 -3.38 8.57
CA PHE A 294 15.68 -2.94 8.52
C PHE A 294 15.03 -3.11 7.13
N GLY A 295 15.82 -3.32 6.08
CA GLY A 295 15.33 -3.47 4.70
C GLY A 295 15.14 -2.15 3.95
N ALA A 296 15.75 -1.06 4.44
CA ALA A 296 15.88 0.19 3.70
C ALA A 296 16.92 0.07 2.58
N THR A 297 16.99 1.06 1.68
CA THR A 297 18.04 1.05 0.66
C THR A 297 19.39 1.25 1.34
N ALA A 298 20.41 0.45 0.99
CA ALA A 298 21.73 0.55 1.60
C ALA A 298 22.24 2.00 1.62
N ALA A 299 22.61 2.50 2.81
CA ALA A 299 23.05 3.87 3.00
C ALA A 299 24.58 3.99 2.92
N GLY A 300 25.05 5.09 2.30
CA GLY A 300 26.47 5.43 2.23
C GLY A 300 27.03 5.85 3.59
N LYS A 301 28.36 5.76 3.75
CA LYS A 301 29.04 6.18 4.99
C LYS A 301 28.86 7.68 5.26
N GLU A 302 29.05 8.51 4.23
CA GLU A 302 28.94 9.97 4.35
C GLU A 302 27.53 10.42 4.73
N TYR A 303 26.51 9.82 4.10
CA TYR A 303 25.12 10.01 4.50
C TYR A 303 24.88 9.69 5.98
N CYS A 304 25.32 8.52 6.46
CA CYS A 304 25.08 8.12 7.85
C CYS A 304 25.79 9.06 8.84
N LYS A 305 27.02 9.48 8.51
CA LYS A 305 27.76 10.47 9.30
C LYS A 305 27.03 11.81 9.37
N GLY A 306 26.55 12.30 8.23
CA GLY A 306 25.80 13.55 8.17
C GLY A 306 24.49 13.51 8.95
N LEU A 307 23.74 12.40 8.88
CA LEU A 307 22.50 12.21 9.63
C LEU A 307 22.75 12.21 11.15
N VAL A 308 23.75 11.46 11.60
CA VAL A 308 24.13 11.39 13.03
C VAL A 308 24.55 12.78 13.53
N ASN A 309 25.44 13.45 12.80
CA ASN A 309 25.89 14.79 13.16
C ASN A 309 24.73 15.78 13.24
N TYR A 310 23.82 15.75 12.26
CA TYR A 310 22.64 16.59 12.25
C TYR A 310 21.79 16.34 13.50
N TYR A 311 21.39 15.10 13.75
CA TYR A 311 20.51 14.75 14.87
C TYR A 311 21.13 15.08 16.24
N GLU A 312 22.42 14.80 16.42
CA GLU A 312 23.11 15.06 17.68
C GLU A 312 23.34 16.56 17.94
N SER A 313 23.42 17.38 16.87
CA SER A 313 23.57 18.84 16.97
C SER A 313 22.27 19.63 17.23
N LEU A 314 21.11 19.01 17.00
CA LEU A 314 19.82 19.55 17.45
C LEU A 314 19.85 19.73 18.96
#